data_AF-A0A7S1GJC3-F1
#
_entry.id   AF-A0A7S1GJC3-F1
#
_cell.length_a   1.000
_cell.length_b   1.000
_cell.length_c   1.000
_cell.angle_alpha   90.00
_cell.angle_beta   90.00
_cell.angle_gamma   90.00
#
_symmetry.space_group_name_H-M   'P 1'
#
loop_
_entity.id
_entity.type
_entity.pdbx_description
1 polymer ?
#
loop_
_entity_poly.entity_id
_entity_poly.type
_entity_poly.pdbx_seq_one_letter_code
_entity_poly.pdbx_strand_id
1 'polypeptide(L)'
;ATSKIAELKIEEQSLEATQQQISDLCSDLDAAEANLLNLKIEAGDQRASSATYSSLTDSLGHRGVQTFVLQNAVEALESTTQSYLNELSDGSLKLEMELDAGDRISRKAHIRAPDGSYTERPLSSLSGGQWRRFSIALNLGFVDLVARRGQMRPSLMVLDEPLTHLDRSGRSSVGSLLKALLRNDDSLSHRIGKGITASTIMLILQDLSAEELEESFDHIDEVVKLGGCSHVVVDEYS
;
A
#
# COMPACT_ATOMS: atom_id res chain seq x y z
N ALA A 1 -67.07 28.31 73.76
CA ALA A 1 -67.43 28.17 72.32
C ALA A 1 -66.48 28.98 71.43
N THR A 2 -66.22 30.25 71.74
CA THR A 2 -65.37 31.16 70.95
C THR A 2 -63.88 30.77 70.82
N SER A 3 -63.24 30.25 71.88
CA SER A 3 -61.83 29.80 71.84
C SER A 3 -61.59 28.64 70.85
N LYS A 4 -62.53 27.70 70.78
CA LYS A 4 -62.41 26.49 69.95
C LYS A 4 -62.63 26.78 68.47
N ILE A 5 -63.44 27.80 68.16
CA ILE A 5 -63.66 28.30 66.81
C ILE A 5 -62.41 29.04 66.28
N ALA A 6 -61.67 29.74 67.14
CA ALA A 6 -60.44 30.41 66.76
C ALA A 6 -59.30 29.43 66.45
N GLU A 7 -59.14 28.38 67.26
CA GLU A 7 -58.16 27.29 67.00
C GLU A 7 -58.47 26.56 65.69
N LEU A 8 -59.73 26.18 65.46
CA LEU A 8 -60.15 25.52 64.21
C LEU A 8 -59.88 26.37 62.97
N LYS A 9 -59.99 27.71 63.09
CA LYS A 9 -59.75 28.64 61.99
C LYS A 9 -58.27 28.80 61.65
N ILE A 10 -57.40 28.71 62.66
CA ILE A 10 -55.94 28.69 62.47
C ILE A 10 -55.51 27.36 61.84
N GLU A 11 -56.11 26.26 62.27
CA GLU A 11 -55.86 24.93 61.73
C GLU A 11 -56.31 24.83 60.27
N GLU A 12 -57.50 25.37 59.93
CA GLU A 12 -58.01 25.48 58.56
C GLU A 12 -57.06 26.28 57.66
N GLN A 13 -56.59 27.44 58.10
CA GLN A 13 -55.58 28.24 57.37
C GLN A 13 -54.25 27.50 57.18
N SER A 14 -53.81 26.73 58.17
CA SER A 14 -52.59 25.92 58.06
C SER A 14 -52.76 24.74 57.08
N LEU A 15 -53.97 24.20 56.99
CA LEU A 15 -54.32 23.12 56.06
C LEU A 15 -54.38 23.65 54.62
N GLU A 16 -54.95 24.84 54.41
CA GLU A 16 -54.95 25.53 53.11
C GLU A 16 -53.52 25.85 52.64
N ALA A 17 -52.67 26.33 53.54
CA ALA A 17 -51.27 26.62 53.21
C ALA A 17 -50.48 25.37 52.83
N THR A 18 -50.71 24.25 53.52
CA THR A 18 -50.06 22.97 53.17
C THR A 18 -50.62 22.37 51.88
N GLN A 19 -51.92 22.51 51.61
CA GLN A 19 -52.50 22.14 50.31
C GLN A 19 -51.88 22.94 49.15
N GLN A 20 -51.69 24.24 49.33
CA GLN A 20 -51.05 25.09 48.33
C GLN A 20 -49.59 24.67 48.09
N GLN A 21 -48.82 24.42 49.15
CA GLN A 21 -47.45 23.93 49.03
C GLN A 21 -47.36 22.56 48.31
N ILE A 22 -48.27 21.64 48.61
CA ILE A 22 -48.34 20.33 47.94
C ILE A 22 -48.66 20.52 46.45
N SER A 23 -49.59 21.42 46.12
CA SER A 23 -49.92 21.75 44.73
C SER A 23 -48.71 22.29 43.96
N ASP A 24 -47.96 23.21 44.57
CA ASP A 24 -46.77 23.81 43.95
C ASP A 24 -45.67 22.74 43.76
N LEU A 25 -45.43 21.89 44.77
CA LEU A 25 -44.51 20.75 44.69
C LEU A 25 -44.90 19.74 43.60
N CYS A 26 -46.19 19.46 43.43
CA CYS A 26 -46.68 18.60 42.35
C CYS A 26 -46.42 19.21 40.97
N SER A 27 -46.67 20.51 40.81
CA SER A 27 -46.37 21.23 39.55
C SER A 27 -44.88 21.21 39.23
N ASP A 28 -44.03 21.43 40.24
CA ASP A 28 -42.57 21.37 40.08
C ASP A 28 -42.09 19.95 39.72
N LEU A 29 -42.71 18.92 40.32
CA LEU A 29 -42.42 17.52 40.00
C LEU A 29 -42.79 17.20 38.56
N ASP A 30 -43.98 17.60 38.10
CA ASP A 30 -44.44 17.40 36.73
C ASP A 30 -43.51 18.09 35.72
N ALA A 31 -43.08 19.33 36.02
CA ALA A 31 -42.13 20.05 35.19
C ALA A 31 -40.75 19.37 35.16
N ALA A 32 -40.26 18.87 36.29
CA ALA A 32 -39.01 18.14 36.38
C ALA A 32 -39.06 16.80 35.62
N GLU A 33 -40.17 16.08 35.70
CA GLU A 33 -40.39 14.84 34.94
C GLU A 33 -40.41 15.09 33.43
N ALA A 34 -41.10 16.14 32.97
CA ALA A 34 -41.10 16.54 31.56
C ALA A 34 -39.69 16.89 31.06
N ASN A 35 -38.92 17.64 31.86
CA ASN A 35 -37.53 17.97 31.54
C ASN A 35 -36.63 16.73 31.48
N LEU A 36 -36.79 15.80 32.42
CA LEU A 36 -36.05 14.52 32.42
C LEU A 36 -36.35 13.68 31.17
N LEU A 37 -37.60 13.71 30.70
CA LEU A 37 -38.03 13.02 29.51
C LEU A 37 -37.35 13.60 28.26
N ASN A 38 -37.34 14.94 28.13
CA ASN A 38 -36.66 15.63 27.03
C ASN A 38 -35.15 15.38 27.03
N LEU A 39 -34.49 15.50 28.19
CA LEU A 39 -33.07 15.21 28.34
C LEU A 39 -32.70 13.76 27.97
N LYS A 40 -33.58 12.79 28.28
CA LYS A 40 -33.38 11.40 27.88
C LYS A 40 -33.47 11.20 26.37
N ILE A 41 -34.39 11.89 25.70
CA ILE A 41 -34.53 11.84 24.24
C ILE A 41 -33.29 12.46 23.59
N GLU A 42 -32.88 13.66 24.00
CA GLU A 42 -31.67 14.32 23.49
C GLU A 42 -30.41 13.47 23.70
N ALA A 43 -30.25 12.85 24.88
CA ALA A 43 -29.15 11.95 25.15
C ALA A 43 -29.20 10.66 24.29
N GLY A 44 -30.39 10.20 23.93
CA GLY A 44 -30.59 9.10 22.99
C GLY A 44 -30.12 9.48 21.58
N ASP A 45 -30.55 10.63 21.09
CA ASP A 45 -30.20 11.14 19.75
C ASP A 45 -28.70 11.44 19.63
N GLN A 46 -28.09 12.03 20.66
CA GLN A 46 -26.65 12.26 20.72
C GLN A 46 -25.86 10.96 20.74
N ARG A 47 -26.31 9.94 21.49
CA ARG A 47 -25.66 8.61 21.47
C ARG A 47 -25.77 7.94 20.11
N ALA A 48 -26.94 8.00 19.47
CA ALA A 48 -27.13 7.46 18.13
C ALA A 48 -26.19 8.13 17.12
N SER A 49 -26.14 9.46 17.15
CA SER A 49 -25.25 10.25 16.29
C SER A 49 -23.77 9.92 16.54
N SER A 50 -23.35 9.84 17.82
CA SER A 50 -21.97 9.49 18.19
C SER A 50 -21.57 8.08 17.72
N ALA A 51 -22.47 7.10 17.81
CA ALA A 51 -22.22 5.75 17.30
C ALA A 51 -22.03 5.75 15.76
N THR A 52 -22.85 6.51 15.03
CA THR A 52 -22.69 6.67 13.58
C THR A 52 -21.36 7.33 13.22
N TYR A 53 -21.00 8.43 13.92
CA TYR A 53 -19.71 9.09 13.70
C TYR A 53 -18.53 8.20 14.05
N SER A 54 -18.59 7.39 15.12
CA SER A 54 -17.54 6.43 15.46
C SER A 54 -17.31 5.43 14.32
N SER A 55 -18.38 4.84 13.79
CA SER A 55 -18.30 3.88 12.67
C SER A 55 -17.72 4.51 11.39
N LEU A 56 -18.10 5.74 11.08
CA LEU A 56 -17.51 6.52 9.99
C LEU A 56 -16.04 6.82 10.26
N THR A 57 -15.65 7.11 11.50
CA THR A 57 -14.25 7.40 11.87
C THR A 57 -13.40 6.13 11.83
N ASP A 58 -13.95 4.97 12.12
CA ASP A 58 -13.24 3.69 11.98
C ASP A 58 -13.02 3.33 10.49
N SER A 59 -14.04 3.58 9.65
CA SER A 59 -14.00 3.25 8.22
C SER A 59 -13.25 4.28 7.36
N LEU A 60 -13.38 5.58 7.68
CA LEU A 60 -12.85 6.71 6.92
C LEU A 60 -11.76 7.48 7.67
N GLY A 61 -11.44 7.08 8.90
CA GLY A 61 -10.35 7.69 9.65
C GLY A 61 -8.99 7.23 9.15
N HIS A 62 -7.96 7.68 9.86
CA HIS A 62 -6.56 7.42 9.54
C HIS A 62 -6.27 5.94 9.26
N ARG A 63 -6.82 5.01 10.05
CA ARG A 63 -6.62 3.56 9.81
C ARG A 63 -7.29 3.08 8.54
N GLY A 64 -8.59 3.31 8.37
CA GLY A 64 -9.33 2.80 7.21
C GLY A 64 -8.81 3.34 5.87
N VAL A 65 -8.60 4.66 5.76
CA VAL A 65 -8.12 5.27 4.51
C VAL A 65 -6.66 4.95 4.26
N GLN A 66 -5.78 4.97 5.27
CA GLN A 66 -4.37 4.65 5.08
C GLN A 66 -4.19 3.19 4.67
N THR A 67 -4.84 2.25 5.36
CA THR A 67 -4.81 0.84 4.99
C THR A 67 -5.37 0.62 3.59
N PHE A 68 -6.47 1.30 3.22
CA PHE A 68 -6.99 1.25 1.85
C PHE A 68 -5.97 1.77 0.81
N VAL A 69 -5.34 2.91 1.05
CA VAL A 69 -4.33 3.48 0.13
C VAL A 69 -3.11 2.56 0.01
N LEU A 70 -2.65 1.98 1.13
CA LEU A 70 -1.55 1.02 1.14
C LEU A 70 -1.93 -0.26 0.39
N GLN A 71 -3.12 -0.81 0.63
CA GLN A 71 -3.62 -1.99 -0.06
C GLN A 71 -3.63 -1.79 -1.57
N ASN A 72 -4.20 -0.68 -2.05
CA ASN A 72 -4.19 -0.34 -3.48
C ASN A 72 -2.76 -0.17 -4.03
N ALA A 73 -1.82 0.35 -3.23
CA ALA A 73 -0.43 0.47 -3.65
C ALA A 73 0.27 -0.89 -3.74
N VAL A 74 0.00 -1.80 -2.81
CA VAL A 74 0.52 -3.17 -2.81
C VAL A 74 -0.02 -3.94 -4.02
N GLU A 75 -1.32 -3.89 -4.27
CA GLU A 75 -1.96 -4.54 -5.43
C GLU A 75 -1.40 -3.99 -6.76
N ALA A 76 -1.23 -2.67 -6.87
CA ALA A 76 -0.64 -2.05 -8.04
C ALA A 76 0.83 -2.47 -8.25
N LEU A 77 1.61 -2.56 -7.16
CA LEU A 77 3.00 -3.02 -7.22
C LEU A 77 3.07 -4.50 -7.61
N GLU A 78 2.16 -5.35 -7.13
CA GLU A 78 2.08 -6.77 -7.50
C GLU A 78 1.81 -6.93 -8.98
N SER A 79 0.75 -6.28 -9.47
CA SER A 79 0.37 -6.34 -10.88
C SER A 79 1.49 -5.85 -11.79
N THR A 80 2.12 -4.72 -11.45
CA THR A 80 3.20 -4.15 -12.26
C THR A 80 4.44 -5.04 -12.23
N THR A 81 4.83 -5.53 -11.06
CA THR A 81 5.96 -6.47 -10.92
C THR A 81 5.70 -7.77 -11.67
N GLN A 82 4.48 -8.30 -11.62
CA GLN A 82 4.11 -9.54 -12.31
C GLN A 82 4.26 -9.40 -13.83
N SER A 83 3.97 -8.24 -14.42
CA SER A 83 4.22 -8.01 -15.85
C SER A 83 5.70 -8.15 -16.21
N TYR A 84 6.60 -7.52 -15.44
CA TYR A 84 8.04 -7.67 -15.65
C TYR A 84 8.50 -9.11 -15.40
N LEU A 85 7.96 -9.75 -14.36
CA LEU A 85 8.31 -11.13 -14.00
C LEU A 85 7.86 -12.12 -15.08
N ASN A 86 6.71 -11.89 -15.72
CA ASN A 86 6.25 -12.70 -16.84
C ASN A 86 7.21 -12.62 -18.03
N GLU A 87 7.68 -11.42 -18.37
CA GLU A 87 8.67 -11.24 -19.44
C GLU A 87 10.00 -11.91 -19.09
N LEU A 88 10.43 -11.77 -17.84
CA LEU A 88 11.69 -12.33 -17.39
C LEU A 88 11.63 -13.84 -17.18
N SER A 89 10.48 -14.47 -16.97
CA SER A 89 10.37 -15.89 -16.57
C SER A 89 9.51 -16.75 -17.50
N ASP A 90 9.00 -16.18 -18.59
CA ASP A 90 8.02 -16.81 -19.49
C ASP A 90 6.80 -17.38 -18.71
N GLY A 91 6.36 -16.60 -17.72
CA GLY A 91 5.27 -16.98 -16.81
C GLY A 91 5.55 -18.18 -15.90
N SER A 92 6.80 -18.61 -15.73
CA SER A 92 7.13 -19.70 -14.79
C SER A 92 7.11 -19.27 -13.32
N LEU A 93 7.10 -17.97 -13.04
CA LEU A 93 7.09 -17.39 -11.70
C LEU A 93 5.89 -16.45 -11.51
N LYS A 94 5.27 -16.50 -10.33
CA LYS A 94 4.33 -15.48 -9.88
C LYS A 94 4.70 -14.91 -8.52
N LEU A 95 4.35 -13.65 -8.32
CA LEU A 95 4.41 -12.92 -7.06
C LEU A 95 2.99 -12.80 -6.51
N GLU A 96 2.86 -12.99 -5.20
CA GLU A 96 1.67 -12.64 -4.43
C GLU A 96 2.13 -11.73 -3.28
N MET A 97 1.42 -10.63 -3.07
CA MET A 97 1.65 -9.70 -1.98
C MET A 97 0.38 -9.49 -1.17
N GLU A 98 0.53 -9.54 0.15
CA GLU A 98 -0.58 -9.32 1.07
C GLU A 98 -0.15 -8.28 2.11
N LEU A 99 -1.02 -7.29 2.34
CA LEU A 99 -0.89 -6.36 3.45
C LEU A 99 -1.57 -6.98 4.68
N ASP A 100 -0.80 -7.22 5.74
CA ASP A 100 -1.38 -7.71 6.99
C ASP A 100 -2.00 -6.56 7.82
N ALA A 101 -2.76 -6.92 8.86
CA ALA A 101 -3.44 -5.96 9.73
C ALA A 101 -2.50 -5.02 10.51
N GLY A 102 -1.17 -5.25 10.45
CA GLY A 102 -0.14 -4.41 11.05
C GLY A 102 0.64 -3.56 10.04
N ASP A 103 0.07 -3.32 8.85
CA ASP A 103 0.68 -2.61 7.73
C ASP A 103 1.98 -3.24 7.20
N ARG A 104 2.24 -4.52 7.50
CA ARG A 104 3.41 -5.23 6.99
C ARG A 104 3.06 -5.96 5.71
N ILE A 105 3.88 -5.75 4.70
CA ILE A 105 3.73 -6.37 3.38
C ILE A 105 4.44 -7.73 3.40
N SER A 106 3.67 -8.79 3.28
CA SER A 106 4.18 -10.15 3.07
C SER A 106 4.29 -10.45 1.57
N ARG A 107 5.23 -11.30 1.19
CA ARG A 107 5.51 -11.66 -0.21
C ARG A 107 5.71 -13.15 -0.32
N LYS A 108 5.00 -13.78 -1.26
CA LYS A 108 5.12 -15.20 -1.60
C LYS A 108 5.47 -15.35 -3.06
N ALA A 109 6.23 -16.39 -3.37
CA ALA A 109 6.53 -16.75 -4.75
C ALA A 109 5.80 -18.04 -5.10
N HIS A 110 5.24 -18.09 -6.31
CA HIS A 110 4.67 -19.32 -6.85
C HIS A 110 5.48 -19.76 -8.06
N ILE A 111 5.84 -21.04 -8.09
CA ILE A 111 6.64 -21.62 -9.17
C ILE A 111 5.76 -22.58 -9.96
N ARG A 112 5.79 -22.43 -11.29
CA ARG A 112 5.07 -23.32 -12.20
C ARG A 112 5.74 -24.69 -12.25
N ALA A 113 4.98 -25.73 -11.95
CA ALA A 113 5.39 -27.12 -12.08
C ALA A 113 5.19 -27.62 -13.53
N PRO A 114 5.81 -28.76 -13.92
CA PRO A 114 5.70 -29.32 -15.27
C PRO A 114 4.26 -29.68 -15.70
N ASP A 115 3.39 -29.96 -14.73
CA ASP A 115 1.95 -30.20 -14.95
C ASP A 115 1.14 -28.91 -15.19
N GLY A 116 1.80 -27.75 -15.14
CA GLY A 116 1.20 -26.43 -15.30
C GLY A 116 0.60 -25.84 -14.03
N SER A 117 0.59 -26.57 -12.91
CA SER A 117 0.15 -26.07 -11.61
C SER A 117 1.17 -25.10 -11.01
N TYR A 118 0.74 -24.26 -10.06
CA TYR A 118 1.62 -23.37 -9.31
C TYR A 118 1.74 -23.87 -7.88
N THR A 119 2.98 -23.94 -7.39
CA THR A 119 3.27 -24.29 -6.00
C THR A 119 3.87 -23.11 -5.27
N GLU A 120 3.26 -22.76 -4.13
CA GLU A 120 3.78 -21.72 -3.24
C GLU A 120 5.12 -22.14 -2.63
N ARG A 121 6.05 -21.18 -2.61
CA ARG A 121 7.38 -21.31 -2.04
C ARG A 121 7.76 -20.02 -1.32
N PRO A 122 8.42 -20.12 -0.15
CA PRO A 122 9.02 -18.94 0.47
C PRO A 122 10.12 -18.40 -0.45
N LEU A 123 10.25 -17.07 -0.50
CA LEU A 123 11.26 -16.38 -1.31
C LEU A 123 12.69 -16.86 -1.04
N SER A 124 12.99 -17.24 0.20
CA SER A 124 14.30 -17.78 0.62
C SER A 124 14.64 -19.14 0.00
N SER A 125 13.66 -19.84 -0.56
CA SER A 125 13.86 -21.16 -1.20
C SER A 125 14.03 -21.08 -2.73
N LEU A 126 13.98 -19.88 -3.30
CA LEU A 126 14.19 -19.68 -4.73
C LEU A 126 15.65 -19.98 -5.11
N SER A 127 15.85 -20.52 -6.31
CA SER A 127 17.19 -20.64 -6.87
C SER A 127 17.80 -19.25 -7.14
N GLY A 128 19.12 -19.16 -7.25
CA GLY A 128 19.79 -17.88 -7.50
C GLY A 128 19.26 -17.14 -8.74
N GLY A 129 19.02 -17.87 -9.84
CA GLY A 129 18.45 -17.30 -11.06
C GLY A 129 16.98 -16.90 -10.92
N GLN A 130 16.17 -17.67 -10.19
CA GLN A 130 14.77 -17.31 -9.90
C GLN A 130 14.70 -16.05 -9.04
N TRP A 131 15.51 -15.98 -7.99
CA TRP A 131 15.63 -14.81 -7.13
C TRP A 131 16.09 -13.58 -7.93
N ARG A 132 17.07 -13.72 -8.83
CA ARG A 132 17.55 -12.60 -9.67
C ARG A 132 16.44 -12.07 -10.57
N ARG A 133 15.70 -12.93 -11.28
CA ARG A 133 14.53 -12.52 -12.10
C ARG A 133 13.47 -11.81 -11.25
N PHE A 134 13.18 -12.33 -10.06
CA PHE A 134 12.23 -11.73 -9.13
C PHE A 134 12.67 -10.35 -8.63
N SER A 135 13.95 -10.22 -8.25
CA SER A 135 14.52 -8.96 -7.77
C SER A 135 14.52 -7.88 -8.84
N ILE A 136 14.90 -8.23 -10.08
CA ILE A 136 14.86 -7.29 -11.21
C ILE A 136 13.42 -6.88 -11.50
N ALA A 137 12.49 -7.84 -11.58
CA ALA A 137 11.07 -7.55 -11.82
C ALA A 137 10.48 -6.63 -10.76
N LEU A 138 10.78 -6.86 -9.48
CA LEU A 138 10.27 -6.04 -8.37
C LEU A 138 10.84 -4.62 -8.40
N ASN A 139 12.14 -4.47 -8.69
CA ASN A 139 12.76 -3.16 -8.81
C ASN A 139 12.18 -2.37 -9.99
N LEU A 140 12.03 -3.01 -11.15
CA LEU A 140 11.40 -2.37 -12.32
C LEU A 140 9.93 -2.05 -12.06
N GLY A 141 9.18 -2.96 -11.45
CA GLY A 141 7.78 -2.74 -11.09
C GLY A 141 7.61 -1.56 -10.13
N PHE A 142 8.52 -1.42 -9.16
CA PHE A 142 8.53 -0.27 -8.26
C PHE A 142 8.82 1.04 -8.99
N VAL A 143 9.85 1.08 -9.84
CA VAL A 143 10.19 2.27 -10.63
C VAL A 143 9.05 2.66 -11.57
N ASP A 144 8.43 1.69 -12.25
CA ASP A 144 7.29 1.91 -13.14
C ASP A 144 6.08 2.47 -12.37
N LEU A 145 5.77 1.91 -11.20
CA LEU A 145 4.68 2.39 -10.36
C LEU A 145 4.90 3.84 -9.90
N VAL A 146 6.11 4.18 -9.44
CA VAL A 146 6.47 5.54 -9.03
C VAL A 146 6.37 6.50 -10.21
N ALA A 147 6.80 6.08 -11.40
CA ALA A 147 6.75 6.90 -12.61
C ALA A 147 5.34 7.16 -13.11
N ARG A 148 4.45 6.17 -13.03
CA ARG A 148 3.02 6.31 -13.36
C ARG A 148 2.28 7.25 -12.42
N ARG A 149 2.67 7.29 -11.15
CA ARG A 149 2.11 8.23 -10.16
C ARG A 149 2.62 9.67 -10.36
N GLY A 150 3.44 9.92 -11.38
CA GLY A 150 3.93 11.25 -11.75
C GLY A 150 4.95 11.83 -10.77
N GLN A 151 5.45 11.02 -9.83
CA GLN A 151 6.34 11.50 -8.77
C GLN A 151 7.79 11.62 -9.27
N MET A 152 8.27 10.67 -10.09
CA MET A 152 9.64 10.66 -10.62
C MET A 152 9.71 9.90 -11.94
N ARG A 153 10.40 10.42 -12.95
CA ARG A 153 10.72 9.69 -14.19
C ARG A 153 12.24 9.63 -14.36
N PRO A 154 12.90 8.55 -13.92
CA PRO A 154 14.36 8.47 -14.02
C PRO A 154 14.76 8.32 -15.49
N SER A 155 15.67 9.19 -15.94
CA SER A 155 16.27 9.13 -17.28
C SER A 155 17.50 8.20 -17.34
N LEU A 156 18.15 7.97 -16.18
CA LEU A 156 19.31 7.10 -16.02
C LEU A 156 18.99 5.91 -15.12
N MET A 157 19.33 4.70 -15.56
CA MET A 157 19.30 3.49 -14.75
C MET A 157 20.69 2.86 -14.71
N VAL A 158 21.22 2.60 -13.52
CA VAL A 158 22.50 1.91 -13.32
C VAL A 158 22.23 0.58 -12.62
N LEU A 159 22.67 -0.52 -13.22
CA LEU A 159 22.46 -1.87 -12.70
C LEU A 159 23.81 -2.54 -12.44
N ASP A 160 24.01 -2.92 -11.17
CA ASP A 160 25.20 -3.65 -10.75
C ASP A 160 24.97 -5.16 -10.87
N GLU A 161 25.76 -5.76 -11.75
CA GLU A 161 25.74 -7.18 -12.10
C GLU A 161 24.33 -7.78 -12.29
N PRO A 162 23.45 -7.17 -13.13
CA PRO A 162 22.07 -7.64 -13.38
C PRO A 162 21.97 -9.10 -13.79
N LEU A 163 23.05 -9.66 -14.33
CA LEU A 163 23.04 -10.96 -15.01
C LEU A 163 23.60 -12.10 -14.15
N THR A 164 24.13 -11.79 -12.97
CA THR A 164 24.73 -12.79 -12.09
C THR A 164 23.69 -13.84 -11.69
N HIS A 165 24.10 -15.12 -11.71
CA HIS A 165 23.26 -16.31 -11.50
C HIS A 165 22.19 -16.60 -12.57
N LEU A 166 22.12 -15.82 -13.65
CA LEU A 166 21.27 -16.13 -14.79
C LEU A 166 21.98 -17.06 -15.77
N ASP A 167 21.19 -17.97 -16.34
CA ASP A 167 21.52 -18.77 -17.50
C ASP A 167 21.40 -17.94 -18.79
N ARG A 168 21.89 -18.47 -19.91
CA ARG A 168 21.87 -17.79 -21.22
C ARG A 168 20.49 -17.27 -21.62
N SER A 169 19.44 -18.08 -21.39
CA SER A 169 18.05 -17.69 -21.65
C SER A 169 17.62 -16.51 -20.78
N GLY A 170 17.94 -16.53 -19.48
CA GLY A 170 17.65 -15.42 -18.57
C GLY A 170 18.38 -14.14 -18.93
N ARG A 171 19.65 -14.23 -19.32
CA ARG A 171 20.44 -13.08 -19.78
C ARG A 171 19.85 -12.43 -21.02
N SER A 172 19.47 -13.25 -22.01
CA SER A 172 18.79 -12.77 -23.23
C SER A 172 17.44 -12.10 -22.92
N SER A 173 16.66 -12.66 -21.99
CA SER A 173 15.37 -12.09 -21.55
C SER A 173 15.57 -10.72 -20.89
N VAL A 174 16.58 -10.58 -20.01
CA VAL A 174 16.93 -9.30 -19.39
C VAL A 174 17.40 -8.29 -20.44
N GLY A 175 18.31 -8.68 -21.34
CA GLY A 175 18.81 -7.79 -22.40
C GLY A 175 17.68 -7.28 -23.32
N SER A 176 16.77 -8.17 -23.73
CA SER A 176 15.61 -7.81 -24.55
C SER A 176 14.68 -6.84 -23.82
N LEU A 177 14.40 -7.09 -22.55
CA LEU A 177 13.60 -6.20 -21.70
C LEU A 177 14.23 -4.80 -21.60
N LEU A 178 15.53 -4.72 -21.29
CA LEU A 178 16.23 -3.44 -21.14
C LEU A 178 16.27 -2.64 -22.45
N LYS A 179 16.51 -3.30 -23.59
CA LYS A 179 16.44 -2.65 -24.92
C LYS A 179 15.06 -2.07 -25.21
N ALA A 180 14.01 -2.83 -24.87
CA ALA A 180 12.65 -2.38 -25.10
C ALA A 180 12.28 -1.19 -24.21
N LEU A 181 12.80 -1.13 -22.97
CA LEU A 181 12.67 0.04 -22.08
C LEU A 181 13.42 1.27 -22.61
N LEU A 182 14.58 1.08 -23.27
CA LEU A 182 15.35 2.17 -23.87
C LEU A 182 14.67 2.74 -25.12
N ARG A 183 14.12 1.87 -25.98
CA ARG A 183 13.52 2.26 -27.27
C ARG A 183 12.09 2.79 -27.18
N ASN A 184 11.50 2.81 -25.98
CA ASN A 184 10.06 3.01 -25.78
C ASN A 184 9.23 2.14 -26.74
N ASP A 185 9.58 0.86 -26.84
CA ASP A 185 8.91 -0.04 -27.78
C ASP A 185 7.41 -0.15 -27.43
N ASP A 186 6.54 0.32 -28.32
CA ASP A 186 5.09 0.34 -28.12
C ASP A 186 4.50 -1.07 -27.94
N SER A 187 5.14 -2.11 -28.49
CA SER A 187 4.68 -3.50 -28.35
C SER A 187 4.87 -4.03 -26.92
N LEU A 188 6.00 -3.70 -26.29
CA LEU A 188 6.32 -4.09 -24.91
C LEU A 188 5.63 -3.18 -23.90
N SER A 189 5.44 -1.91 -24.26
CA SER A 189 4.68 -0.91 -23.50
C SER A 189 3.28 -1.41 -23.11
N HIS A 190 2.62 -2.17 -24.01
CA HIS A 190 1.29 -2.69 -23.73
C HIS A 190 1.29 -3.81 -22.67
N ARG A 191 2.39 -4.57 -22.57
CA ARG A 191 2.54 -5.72 -21.67
C ARG A 191 3.08 -5.32 -20.29
N ILE A 192 3.97 -4.32 -20.24
CA ILE A 192 4.76 -4.02 -19.04
C ILE A 192 4.55 -2.61 -18.48
N GLY A 193 3.84 -1.73 -19.21
CA GLY A 193 3.57 -0.37 -18.77
C GLY A 193 4.38 0.70 -19.49
N LYS A 194 3.86 1.93 -19.50
CA LYS A 194 4.50 3.13 -20.08
C LYS A 194 5.19 4.04 -19.04
N GLY A 195 5.34 3.62 -17.78
CA GLY A 195 5.89 4.51 -16.75
C GLY A 195 7.39 4.70 -16.88
N ILE A 196 8.15 3.65 -17.21
CA ILE A 196 9.60 3.75 -17.42
C ILE A 196 9.91 4.26 -18.83
N THR A 197 10.68 5.34 -18.90
CA THR A 197 11.20 5.93 -20.15
C THR A 197 12.66 6.32 -19.91
N ALA A 198 13.54 5.33 -19.71
CA ALA A 198 14.95 5.59 -19.48
C ALA A 198 15.60 6.01 -20.81
N SER A 199 16.35 7.13 -20.81
CA SER A 199 17.16 7.53 -21.95
C SER A 199 18.51 6.84 -21.98
N THR A 200 18.97 6.34 -20.82
CA THR A 200 20.27 5.71 -20.67
C THR A 200 20.20 4.59 -19.63
N ILE A 201 20.70 3.41 -19.99
CA ILE A 201 20.83 2.26 -19.10
C ILE A 201 22.30 1.86 -19.09
N MET A 202 22.94 1.89 -17.92
CA MET A 202 24.32 1.48 -17.70
C MET A 202 24.34 0.17 -16.94
N LEU A 203 24.99 -0.85 -17.50
CA LEU A 203 25.18 -2.14 -16.85
C LEU A 203 26.64 -2.30 -16.43
N ILE A 204 26.87 -2.70 -15.19
CA ILE A 204 28.19 -3.12 -14.71
C ILE A 204 28.19 -4.65 -14.73
N LEU A 205 29.06 -5.24 -15.55
CA LEU A 205 29.09 -6.69 -15.79
C LEU A 205 30.49 -7.26 -15.56
N GLN A 206 30.53 -8.56 -15.27
CA GLN A 206 31.75 -9.36 -15.29
C GLN A 206 31.96 -9.95 -16.70
N ASP A 207 33.22 -10.17 -17.05
CA ASP A 207 33.74 -10.55 -18.38
C ASP A 207 32.85 -11.55 -19.15
N LEU A 208 32.56 -12.70 -18.55
CA LEU A 208 31.81 -13.78 -19.20
C LEU A 208 30.35 -13.42 -19.55
N SER A 209 29.78 -12.44 -18.86
CA SER A 209 28.41 -11.97 -19.11
C SER A 209 28.36 -10.84 -20.13
N ALA A 210 29.47 -10.12 -20.30
CA ALA A 210 29.62 -9.05 -21.28
C ALA A 210 29.76 -9.64 -22.69
N GLU A 211 30.61 -10.66 -22.88
CA GLU A 211 30.80 -11.34 -24.19
C GLU A 211 29.48 -11.88 -24.77
N GLU A 212 28.60 -12.46 -23.93
CA GLU A 212 27.33 -13.03 -24.41
C GLU A 212 26.30 -11.98 -24.85
N LEU A 213 26.46 -10.72 -24.44
CA LEU A 213 25.57 -9.61 -24.74
C LEU A 213 26.30 -8.48 -25.48
N GLU A 214 27.51 -8.72 -25.98
CA GLU A 214 28.34 -7.70 -26.62
C GLU A 214 27.59 -7.01 -27.77
N GLU A 215 26.95 -7.80 -28.64
CA GLU A 215 26.11 -7.32 -29.75
C GLU A 215 24.83 -6.57 -29.30
N SER A 216 24.57 -6.54 -27.99
CA SER A 216 23.40 -5.90 -27.40
C SER A 216 23.66 -4.54 -26.78
N PHE A 217 24.92 -4.14 -26.64
CA PHE A 217 25.30 -2.85 -26.10
C PHE A 217 25.59 -1.85 -27.23
N ASP A 218 25.15 -0.60 -27.02
CA ASP A 218 25.50 0.48 -27.94
C ASP A 218 26.97 0.91 -27.75
N HIS A 219 27.49 0.80 -26.52
CA HIS A 219 28.88 1.12 -26.14
C HIS A 219 29.36 0.19 -25.01
N ILE A 220 30.65 -0.15 -24.98
CA ILE A 220 31.25 -1.02 -23.96
C ILE A 220 32.56 -0.41 -23.45
N ASP A 221 32.57 -0.02 -22.18
CA ASP A 221 33.79 0.41 -21.49
C ASP A 221 34.41 -0.76 -20.71
N GLU A 222 35.72 -0.98 -20.88
CA GLU A 222 36.44 -2.07 -20.22
C GLU A 222 37.27 -1.57 -19.04
N VAL A 223 37.18 -2.25 -17.89
CA VAL A 223 38.00 -1.92 -16.71
C VAL A 223 39.18 -2.87 -16.60
N VAL A 224 40.39 -2.37 -16.87
CA VAL A 224 41.62 -3.15 -16.90
C VAL A 224 42.49 -2.86 -15.68
N LYS A 225 43.00 -3.91 -15.02
CA LYS A 225 43.93 -3.79 -13.88
C LYS A 225 45.38 -3.95 -14.33
N LEU A 226 46.17 -2.86 -14.22
CA LEU A 226 47.58 -2.83 -14.60
C LEU A 226 48.41 -2.25 -13.46
N GLY A 227 49.46 -2.97 -13.04
CA GLY A 227 50.39 -2.49 -12.00
C GLY A 227 49.75 -2.23 -10.63
N GLY A 228 48.62 -2.87 -10.33
CA GLY A 228 47.86 -2.64 -9.07
C GLY A 228 46.85 -1.49 -9.14
N CYS A 229 46.79 -0.75 -10.25
CA CYS A 229 45.81 0.32 -10.49
C CYS A 229 44.72 -0.15 -11.47
N SER A 230 43.51 0.37 -11.31
CA SER A 230 42.40 0.16 -12.25
C SER A 230 42.34 1.31 -13.24
N HIS A 231 42.21 1.00 -14.53
CA HIS A 231 42.05 1.95 -15.62
C HIS A 231 40.78 1.61 -16.39
N VAL A 232 40.07 2.62 -16.89
CA VAL A 232 38.92 2.44 -17.78
C VAL A 232 39.39 2.72 -19.20
N VAL A 233 39.17 1.76 -20.09
CA VAL A 233 39.32 1.90 -21.53
C VAL A 233 37.93 2.17 -22.08
N VAL A 234 37.72 3.40 -22.58
CA VAL A 234 36.44 3.84 -23.11
C VAL A 234 36.37 3.49 -24.60
N ASP A 235 35.20 3.05 -25.06
CA ASP A 235 34.98 2.80 -26.49
C ASP A 235 35.10 4.11 -27.30
N GLU A 236 36.00 4.15 -28.28
CA GLU A 236 36.36 5.38 -29.02
C GLU A 236 35.34 5.75 -30.12
N TYR A 237 34.32 4.92 -30.38
CA TYR A 237 33.26 5.22 -31.35
C TYR A 237 32.05 5.86 -30.66
N SER A 238 32.18 7.15 -30.29
CA SER A 238 31.08 8.02 -29.84
C SER A 238 30.46 8.83 -30.98
#